data_AF-A0A8J7D2J2-F1
#
_entry.id   AF-A0A8J7D2J2-F1
#
_cell.length_a   1.000
_cell.length_b   1.000
_cell.length_c   1.000
_cell.angle_alpha   90.00
_cell.angle_beta   90.00
_cell.angle_gamma   90.00
#
_symmetry.space_group_name_H-M   'P 1'
#
loop_
_entity.id
_entity.type
_entity.pdbx_description
1 polymer ?
#
loop_
_entity_poly.entity_id
_entity_poly.type
_entity_poly.pdbx_seq_one_letter_code
_entity_poly.pdbx_strand_id
1 'polypeptide(L)'
;MSGKGFGQPQPTKIDKLVESAVRYCQQRQPEALDTIFDNLPVKLNKQVLDSTVAALEKDIDALSWLCGYFASEINSTSDNQKPRHSIAKLSKLLITSGMKPFCDFAPYPGCRIVILNTDKFESLPKEVQTIVQQAFNVTEQSGEEAQRINDALLQELTVT
;
A
#
# COMPACT_ATOMS: atom_id res chain seq x y z
N MET A 1 -26.01 16.80 25.01
CA MET A 1 -24.64 17.32 24.84
C MET A 1 -23.71 16.42 25.63
N SER A 2 -23.02 15.48 24.98
CA SER A 2 -22.11 14.55 25.67
C SER A 2 -20.78 15.21 25.93
N GLY A 3 -20.42 15.32 27.21
CA GLY A 3 -19.18 15.93 27.68
C GLY A 3 -17.95 15.15 27.20
N LYS A 4 -17.01 15.85 26.58
CA LYS A 4 -15.63 15.37 26.41
C LYS A 4 -14.96 15.38 27.79
N GLY A 5 -14.53 14.20 28.25
CA GLY A 5 -13.82 14.03 29.51
C GLY A 5 -12.52 14.86 29.56
N PHE A 6 -12.33 15.55 30.67
CA PHE A 6 -11.05 16.17 31.03
C PHE A 6 -9.96 15.09 31.08
N GLY A 7 -8.89 15.24 30.30
CA GLY A 7 -7.67 14.44 30.44
C GLY A 7 -7.20 13.67 29.20
N GLN A 8 -7.93 13.64 28.09
CA GLN A 8 -7.39 13.07 26.85
C GLN A 8 -6.48 14.09 26.14
N PRO A 9 -5.23 13.69 25.78
CA PRO A 9 -4.38 14.53 24.93
C PRO A 9 -5.14 14.92 23.68
N GLN A 10 -5.09 16.20 23.30
CA GLN A 10 -5.70 16.60 22.03
C GLN A 10 -4.98 15.89 20.87
N PRO A 11 -5.72 15.37 19.88
CA PRO A 11 -5.12 14.75 18.71
C PRO A 11 -4.13 15.71 18.04
N THR A 12 -2.92 15.24 17.84
CA THR A 12 -1.89 15.97 17.11
C THR A 12 -2.29 16.15 15.64
N LYS A 13 -1.54 16.98 14.91
CA LYS A 13 -1.76 17.10 13.45
C LYS A 13 -1.59 15.76 12.74
N ILE A 14 -0.64 14.92 13.19
CA ILE A 14 -0.40 13.59 12.64
C ILE A 14 -1.57 12.66 12.94
N ASP A 15 -2.10 12.67 14.17
CA ASP A 15 -3.24 11.82 14.54
C ASP A 15 -4.46 12.10 13.65
N LYS A 16 -4.71 13.38 13.34
CA LYS A 16 -5.80 13.77 12.43
C LYS A 16 -5.58 13.34 10.99
N LEU A 17 -4.32 13.36 10.52
CA LEU A 17 -3.97 12.88 9.18
C LEU A 17 -4.13 11.37 9.10
N VAL A 18 -3.68 10.63 10.12
CA VAL A 18 -3.85 9.17 10.22
C VAL A 18 -5.33 8.81 10.26
N GLU A 19 -6.13 9.47 11.10
CA GLU A 19 -7.58 9.24 11.17
C GLU A 19 -8.26 9.49 9.82
N SER A 20 -7.81 10.53 9.10
CA SER A 20 -8.35 10.85 7.77
C SER A 20 -7.92 9.84 6.72
N ALA A 21 -6.65 9.43 6.69
CA ALA A 21 -6.16 8.40 5.79
C ALA A 21 -6.88 7.07 5.99
N VAL A 22 -7.05 6.63 7.25
CA VAL A 22 -7.85 5.44 7.61
C VAL A 22 -9.28 5.56 7.05
N ARG A 23 -9.93 6.69 7.30
CA ARG A 23 -11.30 6.94 6.83
C ARG A 23 -11.39 6.92 5.30
N TYR A 24 -10.44 7.52 4.59
CA TYR A 24 -10.42 7.54 3.13
C TYR A 24 -10.14 6.17 2.53
N CYS A 25 -9.32 5.33 3.18
CA CYS A 25 -9.17 3.93 2.79
C CYS A 25 -10.48 3.17 2.91
N GLN A 26 -11.18 3.31 4.04
CA GLN A 26 -12.46 2.65 4.29
C GLN A 26 -13.57 3.12 3.35
N GLN A 27 -13.56 4.40 2.98
CA GLN A 27 -14.50 5.01 2.04
C GLN A 27 -14.08 4.84 0.57
N ARG A 28 -12.89 4.27 0.32
CA ARG A 28 -12.31 4.07 -1.01
C ARG A 28 -12.20 5.37 -1.82
N GLN A 29 -11.65 6.42 -1.21
CA GLN A 29 -11.51 7.75 -1.80
C GLN A 29 -10.04 8.04 -2.14
N PRO A 30 -9.53 7.62 -3.31
CA PRO A 30 -8.12 7.78 -3.67
C PRO A 30 -7.74 9.26 -3.82
N GLU A 31 -8.61 10.10 -4.39
CA GLU A 31 -8.34 11.53 -4.55
C GLU A 31 -8.20 12.25 -3.20
N ALA A 32 -8.89 11.76 -2.15
CA ALA A 32 -8.74 12.30 -0.81
C ALA A 32 -7.41 11.88 -0.16
N LEU A 33 -6.90 10.69 -0.50
CA LEU A 33 -5.56 10.26 -0.09
C LEU A 33 -4.46 11.08 -0.78
N ASP A 34 -4.64 11.48 -2.04
CA ASP A 34 -3.69 12.34 -2.75
C ASP A 34 -3.47 13.66 -1.99
N THR A 35 -4.54 14.24 -1.43
CA THR A 35 -4.42 15.47 -0.62
C THR A 35 -3.52 15.30 0.60
N ILE A 36 -3.36 14.07 1.10
CA ILE A 36 -2.47 13.72 2.22
C ILE A 36 -1.08 13.38 1.69
N PHE A 37 -0.98 12.41 0.80
CA PHE A 37 0.31 11.80 0.46
C PHE A 37 1.13 12.60 -0.56
N ASP A 38 0.52 13.44 -1.40
CA ASP A 38 1.27 14.24 -2.38
C ASP A 38 1.88 15.51 -1.78
N ASN A 39 1.33 16.00 -0.67
CA ASN A 39 1.66 17.30 -0.10
C ASN A 39 2.56 17.24 1.14
N LEU A 40 2.83 16.04 1.67
CA LEU A 40 3.60 15.86 2.90
C LEU A 40 5.10 15.65 2.62
N PRO A 41 6.00 16.28 3.41
CA PRO A 41 7.41 15.92 3.41
C PRO A 41 7.62 14.43 3.68
N VAL A 42 8.59 13.82 3.00
CA VAL A 42 8.86 12.37 3.02
C VAL A 42 8.84 11.75 4.43
N LYS A 43 9.48 12.40 5.42
CA LYS A 43 9.51 11.89 6.81
C LYS A 43 8.13 11.84 7.45
N LEU A 44 7.30 12.86 7.22
CA LEU A 44 5.94 12.91 7.77
C LEU A 44 5.02 11.95 7.01
N ASN A 45 5.21 11.84 5.70
CA ASN A 45 4.48 10.88 4.88
C ASN A 45 4.71 9.44 5.37
N LYS A 46 5.98 9.05 5.59
CA LYS A 46 6.31 7.74 6.17
C LYS A 46 5.65 7.52 7.54
N GLN A 47 5.68 8.51 8.42
CA GLN A 47 5.05 8.39 9.74
C GLN A 47 3.52 8.21 9.65
N VAL A 48 2.87 8.96 8.76
CA VAL A 48 1.42 8.83 8.51
C VAL A 48 1.09 7.48 7.90
N LEU A 49 1.88 7.01 6.92
CA LEU A 49 1.71 5.70 6.30
C LEU A 49 1.86 4.56 7.32
N ASP A 50 2.98 4.52 8.04
CA ASP A 50 3.27 3.46 9.03
C ASP A 50 2.16 3.41 10.10
N SER A 51 1.67 4.58 10.55
CA SER A 51 0.56 4.67 11.52
C SER A 51 -0.79 4.29 10.92
N THR A 52 -1.05 4.61 9.66
CA THR A 52 -2.28 4.23 8.94
C THR A 52 -2.34 2.72 8.75
N VAL A 53 -1.23 2.10 8.35
CA VAL A 53 -1.09 0.65 8.22
C VAL A 53 -1.35 -0.03 9.56
N ALA A 54 -0.76 0.48 10.65
CA ALA A 54 -1.00 -0.05 11.99
C ALA A 54 -2.47 0.08 12.42
N ALA A 55 -3.12 1.21 12.12
CA ALA A 55 -4.54 1.43 12.44
C ALA A 55 -5.48 0.52 11.63
N LEU A 56 -5.09 0.15 10.40
CA LEU A 56 -5.84 -0.75 9.51
C LEU A 56 -5.47 -2.23 9.66
N GLU A 57 -4.62 -2.62 10.62
CA GLU A 57 -4.12 -4.01 10.75
C GLU A 57 -5.25 -5.06 10.79
N LYS A 58 -6.39 -4.71 11.39
CA LYS A 58 -7.58 -5.58 11.48
C LYS A 58 -8.56 -5.43 10.31
N ASP A 59 -8.44 -4.37 9.53
CA ASP A 59 -9.26 -4.08 8.35
C ASP A 59 -8.49 -4.46 7.08
N ILE A 60 -8.35 -5.77 6.87
CA ILE A 60 -7.58 -6.32 5.75
C ILE A 60 -8.11 -5.81 4.40
N ASP A 61 -9.42 -5.57 4.29
CA ASP A 61 -10.00 -5.09 3.04
C ASP A 61 -9.52 -3.68 2.71
N ALA A 62 -9.65 -2.74 3.65
CA ALA A 62 -9.15 -1.37 3.49
C ALA A 62 -7.62 -1.34 3.31
N LEU A 63 -6.89 -2.16 4.06
CA LEU A 63 -5.42 -2.24 3.94
C LEU A 63 -4.98 -2.79 2.57
N SER A 64 -5.69 -3.79 2.05
CA SER A 64 -5.43 -4.33 0.72
C SER A 64 -5.78 -3.34 -0.40
N TRP A 65 -6.87 -2.57 -0.22
CA TRP A 65 -7.24 -1.48 -1.13
C TRP A 65 -6.18 -0.38 -1.13
N LEU A 66 -5.66 0.00 0.05
CA LEU A 66 -4.56 0.96 0.19
C LEU A 66 -3.30 0.50 -0.57
N CYS A 67 -3.01 -0.81 -0.57
CA CYS A 67 -1.92 -1.35 -1.38
C CYS A 67 -2.16 -1.17 -2.89
N GLY A 68 -3.40 -1.33 -3.35
CA GLY A 68 -3.79 -1.04 -4.74
C GLY A 68 -3.62 0.44 -5.09
N TYR A 69 -3.95 1.35 -4.17
CA TYR A 69 -3.70 2.79 -4.30
C TYR A 69 -2.20 3.09 -4.49
N PHE A 70 -1.35 2.62 -3.58
CA PHE A 70 0.10 2.88 -3.67
C PHE A 70 0.79 2.21 -4.86
N ALA A 71 0.22 1.13 -5.42
CA ALA A 71 0.71 0.53 -6.66
C ALA A 71 0.19 1.24 -7.92
N SER A 72 -0.59 2.31 -7.76
CA SER A 72 -1.25 3.03 -8.83
C SER A 72 -2.29 2.20 -9.62
N GLU A 73 -2.80 1.12 -9.03
CA GLU A 73 -3.93 0.35 -9.59
C GLU A 73 -5.27 1.08 -9.35
N ILE A 74 -5.32 1.90 -8.30
CA ILE A 74 -6.48 2.68 -7.87
C ILE A 74 -6.02 4.13 -7.70
N ASN A 75 -6.13 4.95 -8.73
CA ASN A 75 -5.72 6.36 -8.71
C ASN A 75 -6.91 7.31 -8.71
N SER A 76 -8.09 6.83 -9.09
CA SER A 76 -9.30 7.62 -9.18
C SER A 76 -10.49 6.85 -8.62
N THR A 77 -11.52 7.57 -8.21
CA THR A 77 -12.77 6.98 -7.73
C THR A 77 -13.41 6.08 -8.79
N SER A 78 -13.18 6.35 -10.08
CA SER A 78 -13.65 5.50 -11.18
C SER A 78 -13.05 4.10 -11.16
N ASP A 79 -11.82 3.96 -10.65
CA ASP A 79 -11.14 2.67 -10.55
C ASP A 79 -11.88 1.74 -9.59
N ASN A 80 -12.55 2.26 -8.57
CA ASN A 80 -13.33 1.45 -7.61
C ASN A 80 -14.43 0.62 -8.27
N GLN A 81 -14.88 1.00 -9.46
CA GLN A 81 -15.92 0.28 -10.23
C GLN A 81 -15.32 -0.78 -11.15
N LYS A 82 -13.99 -0.87 -11.27
CA LYS A 82 -13.34 -1.89 -12.08
C LYS A 82 -13.60 -3.27 -11.48
N PRO A 83 -13.87 -4.28 -12.31
CA PRO A 83 -14.26 -5.61 -11.83
C PRO A 83 -13.14 -6.34 -11.07
N ARG A 84 -11.87 -5.92 -11.25
CA ARG A 84 -10.71 -6.58 -10.64
C ARG A 84 -9.60 -5.58 -10.33
N HIS A 85 -9.12 -5.67 -9.09
CA HIS A 85 -7.90 -5.05 -8.58
C HIS A 85 -6.92 -6.18 -8.21
N SER A 86 -6.04 -6.54 -9.14
CA SER A 86 -5.04 -7.58 -8.97
C SER A 86 -4.10 -7.31 -7.79
N ILE A 87 -3.60 -6.09 -7.63
CA ILE A 87 -2.71 -5.74 -6.52
C ILE A 87 -3.44 -5.78 -5.20
N ALA A 88 -4.65 -5.23 -5.13
CA ALA A 88 -5.44 -5.33 -3.90
C ALA A 88 -5.71 -6.81 -3.53
N LYS A 89 -6.03 -7.67 -4.51
CA LYS A 89 -6.25 -9.11 -4.28
C LYS A 89 -4.99 -9.83 -3.81
N LEU A 90 -3.85 -9.60 -4.44
CA LEU A 90 -2.58 -10.21 -4.06
C LEU A 90 -2.13 -9.73 -2.68
N SER A 91 -2.28 -8.44 -2.42
CA SER A 91 -1.98 -7.85 -1.12
C SER A 91 -2.87 -8.46 -0.04
N LYS A 92 -4.18 -8.63 -0.30
CA LYS A 92 -5.09 -9.32 0.60
C LYS A 92 -4.62 -10.74 0.91
N LEU A 93 -4.23 -11.51 -0.11
CA LEU A 93 -3.70 -12.87 0.05
C LEU A 93 -2.45 -12.88 0.93
N LEU A 94 -1.47 -12.02 0.64
CA LEU A 94 -0.23 -11.89 1.40
C LEU A 94 -0.50 -11.52 2.86
N ILE A 95 -1.36 -10.52 3.10
CA ILE A 95 -1.77 -10.08 4.45
C ILE A 95 -2.42 -11.22 5.22
N THR A 96 -3.39 -11.92 4.61
CA THR A 96 -4.05 -13.08 5.25
C THR A 96 -3.09 -14.23 5.53
N SER A 97 -1.99 -14.31 4.79
CA SER A 97 -0.92 -15.30 4.98
C SER A 97 0.11 -14.86 6.02
N GLY A 98 -0.09 -13.72 6.68
CA GLY A 98 0.76 -13.23 7.76
C GLY A 98 1.87 -12.26 7.31
N MET A 99 1.90 -11.84 6.05
CA MET A 99 2.83 -10.81 5.56
C MET A 99 2.34 -9.41 5.91
N LYS A 100 3.25 -8.52 6.31
CA LYS A 100 2.93 -7.13 6.63
C LYS A 100 3.23 -6.21 5.44
N PRO A 101 2.26 -5.39 5.00
CA PRO A 101 2.51 -4.36 3.99
C PRO A 101 3.57 -3.37 4.46
N PHE A 102 4.38 -2.88 3.53
CA PHE A 102 5.49 -1.95 3.73
C PHE A 102 6.61 -2.44 4.66
N CYS A 103 6.56 -3.69 5.11
CA CYS A 103 7.59 -4.35 5.91
C CYS A 103 8.09 -5.64 5.24
N ASP A 104 7.16 -6.56 4.94
CA ASP A 104 7.47 -7.85 4.32
C ASP A 104 7.27 -7.83 2.79
N PHE A 105 6.39 -6.95 2.31
CA PHE A 105 6.20 -6.64 0.90
C PHE A 105 5.78 -5.19 0.75
N ALA A 106 6.00 -4.57 -0.39
CA ALA A 106 5.53 -3.22 -0.68
C ALA A 106 4.82 -3.16 -2.04
N PRO A 107 3.65 -2.50 -2.14
CA PRO A 107 3.12 -2.07 -3.43
C PRO A 107 4.09 -1.08 -4.09
N TYR A 108 4.22 -1.16 -5.41
CA TYR A 108 5.11 -0.31 -6.18
C TYR A 108 4.37 0.27 -7.41
N PRO A 109 4.59 1.55 -7.76
CA PRO A 109 3.93 2.17 -8.90
C PRO A 109 4.02 1.36 -10.19
N GLY A 110 2.94 1.40 -10.98
CA GLY A 110 2.80 0.63 -12.21
C GLY A 110 2.25 -0.78 -11.99
N CYS A 111 1.33 -0.93 -11.03
CA CYS A 111 0.63 -2.18 -10.70
C CYS A 111 1.60 -3.31 -10.34
N ARG A 112 2.54 -3.06 -9.43
CA ARG A 112 3.53 -4.05 -8.98
C ARG A 112 3.50 -4.24 -7.47
N ILE A 113 3.99 -5.40 -7.04
CA ILE A 113 4.33 -5.69 -5.64
C ILE A 113 5.81 -6.07 -5.62
N VAL A 114 6.53 -5.72 -4.56
CA VAL A 114 7.90 -6.16 -4.30
C VAL A 114 7.90 -6.93 -2.99
N ILE A 115 8.45 -8.14 -2.99
CA ILE A 115 8.68 -8.91 -1.76
C ILE A 115 9.97 -8.38 -1.11
N LEU A 116 9.85 -7.87 0.12
CA LEU A 116 10.98 -7.31 0.88
C LEU A 116 11.59 -8.34 1.84
N ASN A 117 10.75 -9.23 2.36
CA ASN A 117 11.15 -10.31 3.27
C ASN A 117 11.00 -11.65 2.56
N THR A 118 12.05 -12.05 1.84
CA THR A 118 12.11 -13.28 1.06
C THR A 118 11.97 -14.52 1.93
N ASP A 119 12.68 -14.56 3.07
CA ASP A 119 12.67 -15.72 3.97
C ASP A 119 11.25 -15.99 4.51
N LYS A 120 10.54 -14.92 4.89
CA LYS A 120 9.16 -15.05 5.34
C LYS A 120 8.23 -15.46 4.19
N PHE A 121 8.44 -14.95 2.98
CA PHE A 121 7.68 -15.37 1.82
C PHE A 121 7.91 -16.85 1.47
N GLU A 122 9.15 -17.33 1.52
CA GLU A 122 9.52 -18.73 1.29
C GLU A 122 8.94 -19.68 2.37
N SER A 123 8.69 -19.17 3.57
CA SER A 123 8.03 -19.91 4.65
C SER A 123 6.50 -20.05 4.48
N LEU A 124 5.89 -19.28 3.57
CA LEU A 124 4.43 -19.35 3.33
C LEU A 124 4.03 -20.68 2.69
N PRO A 125 2.73 -21.07 2.74
CA PRO A 125 2.26 -22.24 2.02
C PRO A 125 2.59 -22.18 0.53
N LYS A 126 3.00 -23.32 -0.06
CA LYS A 126 3.37 -23.40 -1.49
C LYS A 126 2.29 -22.91 -2.44
N GLU A 127 1.03 -23.09 -2.08
CA GLU A 127 -0.12 -22.58 -2.84
C GLU A 127 -0.12 -21.06 -2.93
N VAL A 128 0.15 -20.38 -1.81
CA VAL A 128 0.26 -18.91 -1.74
C VAL A 128 1.44 -18.43 -2.57
N GLN A 129 2.60 -19.08 -2.42
CA GLN A 129 3.79 -18.76 -3.22
C GLN A 129 3.50 -18.90 -4.72
N THR A 130 2.84 -19.98 -5.12
CA THR A 130 2.51 -20.26 -6.52
C THR A 130 1.56 -19.22 -7.10
N ILE A 131 0.49 -18.85 -6.37
CA ILE A 131 -0.46 -17.83 -6.81
C ILE A 131 0.24 -16.48 -7.01
N VAL A 132 1.10 -16.11 -6.06
CA VAL A 132 1.86 -14.87 -6.12
C VAL A 132 2.83 -14.92 -7.31
N GLN A 133 3.64 -15.96 -7.43
CA GLN A 133 4.58 -16.16 -8.55
C GLN A 133 3.87 -16.18 -9.92
N GLN A 134 2.69 -16.80 -10.04
CA GLN A 134 1.92 -16.77 -11.27
C GLN A 134 1.47 -15.35 -11.63
N ALA A 135 1.06 -14.55 -10.65
CA ALA A 135 0.72 -13.16 -10.88
C ALA A 135 1.96 -12.31 -11.22
N PHE A 136 3.11 -12.61 -10.65
CA PHE A 136 4.40 -12.02 -11.02
C PHE A 136 4.83 -12.41 -12.44
N ASN A 137 4.72 -13.69 -12.84
CA ASN A 137 5.13 -14.18 -14.16
C ASN A 137 4.21 -13.68 -15.30
N VAL A 138 2.95 -13.35 -15.03
CA VAL A 138 2.10 -12.63 -16.00
C VAL A 138 2.58 -11.17 -16.19
N THR A 139 3.40 -10.67 -15.27
CA THR A 139 3.98 -9.32 -15.25
C THR A 139 5.50 -9.33 -15.46
N GLU A 140 6.13 -10.49 -15.70
CA GLU A 140 7.48 -10.57 -16.28
C GLU A 140 7.37 -10.20 -17.75
N GLN A 141 7.22 -8.89 -18.00
CA GLN A 141 7.81 -8.29 -19.18
C GLN A 141 9.26 -8.76 -19.24
N SER A 142 9.67 -9.30 -20.39
CA SER A 142 10.96 -9.96 -20.64
C SER A 142 12.12 -9.30 -19.88
N GLY A 143 13.12 -10.06 -19.42
CA GLY A 143 14.21 -9.54 -18.58
C GLY A 143 14.86 -8.21 -19.05
N GLU A 144 14.81 -7.91 -20.35
CA GLU A 144 15.24 -6.63 -20.92
C GLU A 144 14.35 -5.41 -20.58
N GLU A 145 13.05 -5.59 -20.38
CA GLU A 145 12.12 -4.53 -19.93
C GLU A 145 12.25 -4.28 -18.43
N ALA A 146 12.40 -5.33 -17.61
CA ALA A 146 12.68 -5.18 -16.19
C ALA A 146 14.04 -4.48 -15.93
N GLN A 147 15.07 -4.82 -16.72
CA GLN A 147 16.37 -4.14 -16.68
C GLN A 147 16.23 -2.66 -17.07
N ARG A 148 15.49 -2.35 -18.15
CA ARG A 148 15.24 -0.96 -18.58
C ARG A 148 14.50 -0.14 -17.55
N ILE A 149 13.54 -0.72 -16.83
CA ILE A 149 12.82 -0.04 -15.75
C ILE A 149 13.74 0.20 -14.54
N ASN A 150 14.56 -0.78 -14.15
CA ASN A 150 15.54 -0.60 -13.07
C ASN A 150 16.60 0.46 -13.42
N ASP A 151 17.07 0.48 -14.66
CA ASP A 151 18.03 1.48 -15.15
C ASP A 151 17.40 2.88 -15.21
N ALA A 152 16.13 2.99 -15.63
CA ALA A 152 15.39 4.25 -15.60
C ALA A 152 15.18 4.77 -14.16
N LEU A 153 14.88 3.88 -13.21
CA LEU A 153 14.73 4.23 -11.78
C LEU A 153 16.05 4.70 -11.15
N LEU A 154 17.19 4.09 -11.53
CA LEU A 154 18.51 4.57 -11.13
C LEU A 154 18.82 5.94 -11.70
N GLN A 155 18.41 6.23 -12.93
CA GLN A 155 18.59 7.54 -13.55
C GLN A 155 17.76 8.63 -12.87
N GLU A 156 16.50 8.38 -12.52
CA GLU A 156 15.65 9.35 -11.81
C GLU A 156 16.19 9.68 -10.40
N LEU A 157 16.81 8.72 -9.71
CA LEU A 157 17.43 8.94 -8.40
C LEU A 157 18.77 9.70 -8.46
N THR A 158 19.39 9.82 -9.64
CA THR A 158 20.66 10.55 -9.84
C THR A 158 20.50 12.01 -10.28
N VAL A 159 19.28 12.49 -10.51
CA VAL A 159 19.08 13.92 -10.79
C VAL A 159 19.08 14.69 -9.46
N THR A 160 20.19 15.39 -9.22
CA THR A 160 20.39 16.36 -8.13
C THR A 160 19.91 17.74 -8.54
#